data_AF-A0A857JCT6-F1
#
_entry.id   AF-A0A857JCT6-F1
#
_cell.length_a   1.000
_cell.length_b   1.000
_cell.length_c   1.000
_cell.angle_alpha   90.00
_cell.angle_beta   90.00
_cell.angle_gamma   90.00
#
_symmetry.space_group_name_H-M   'P 1'
#
loop_
_entity.id
_entity.type
_entity.pdbx_description
1 polymer ?
#
loop_
_entity_poly.entity_id
_entity_poly.type
_entity_poly.pdbx_seq_one_letter_code
_entity_poly.pdbx_strand_id
1 'polypeptide(L)'
;MTEISAEDFIALSKLLPEERFDYAIASMIERQHLWGLYGDNGWLMLKAEDDACIPVWPYAEFAQAWVKNDFPDCVPKQIDFAQWHQVWLPGMQNNGTLVLVFPLSEDEEGIMLEAEEMLACIDEELQPQG
;
A
#
# COMPACT_ATOMS: atom_id res chain seq x y z
N MET A 1 -1.91 10.60 15.45
CA MET A 1 -2.53 10.56 14.12
C MET A 1 -1.58 11.31 13.22
N THR A 2 -0.87 10.61 12.34
CA THR A 2 -0.01 11.21 11.32
C THR A 2 -0.89 11.55 10.12
N GLU A 3 -1.59 12.67 10.24
CA GLU A 3 -2.42 13.23 9.18
C GLU A 3 -1.50 13.89 8.13
N ILE A 4 -1.79 13.68 6.85
CA ILE A 4 -1.10 14.35 5.75
C ILE A 4 -1.66 15.76 5.55
N SER A 5 -0.79 16.73 5.29
CA SER A 5 -1.26 18.09 4.95
C SER A 5 -1.89 18.12 3.56
N ALA A 6 -2.77 19.09 3.30
CA ALA A 6 -3.37 19.25 1.96
C ALA A 6 -2.31 19.54 0.88
N GLU A 7 -1.25 20.26 1.24
CA GLU A 7 -0.14 20.57 0.33
C GLU A 7 0.65 19.30 -0.03
N ASP A 8 0.98 18.47 0.96
CA ASP A 8 1.65 17.19 0.75
C ASP A 8 0.77 16.21 -0.03
N PHE A 9 -0.53 16.17 0.25
CA PHE A 9 -1.48 15.35 -0.50
C PHE A 9 -1.43 15.70 -1.99
N ILE A 10 -1.53 16.99 -2.31
CA ILE A 10 -1.47 17.48 -3.70
C ILE A 10 -0.11 17.22 -4.33
N ALA A 11 0.98 17.37 -3.58
CA ALA A 11 2.33 17.14 -4.09
C ALA A 11 2.54 15.66 -4.44
N LEU A 12 2.20 14.75 -3.53
CA LEU A 12 2.32 13.31 -3.77
C LEU A 12 1.40 12.83 -4.89
N SER A 13 0.20 13.40 -5.02
CA SER A 13 -0.71 13.08 -6.12
C SER A 13 -0.20 13.46 -7.52
N LYS A 14 0.87 14.24 -7.62
CA LYS A 14 1.46 14.65 -8.90
C LYS A 14 2.74 13.89 -9.26
N LEU A 15 3.24 13.08 -8.32
CA LEU A 15 4.41 12.25 -8.53
C LEU A 15 4.10 11.11 -9.50
N LEU A 16 5.11 10.71 -10.27
CA LEU A 16 5.01 9.53 -11.11
C LEU A 16 4.80 8.26 -10.25
N PRO A 17 4.21 7.18 -10.80
CA PRO A 17 3.98 5.95 -10.05
C PRO A 17 5.23 5.38 -9.38
N GLU A 18 6.39 5.46 -10.04
CA GLU A 18 7.69 5.05 -9.50
C GLU A 18 8.11 5.89 -8.28
N GLU A 19 8.01 7.23 -8.39
CA GLU A 19 8.35 8.13 -7.29
C GLU A 19 7.41 7.96 -6.09
N ARG A 20 6.12 7.68 -6.35
CA ARG A 20 5.15 7.35 -5.29
C ARG A 20 5.47 6.02 -4.63
N PHE A 21 5.90 5.02 -5.42
CA PHE A 21 6.29 3.73 -4.88
C PHE A 21 7.46 3.86 -3.91
N ASP A 22 8.57 4.46 -4.34
CA ASP A 22 9.74 4.70 -3.47
C ASP A 22 9.34 5.46 -2.19
N TYR A 23 8.56 6.52 -2.36
CA TYR A 23 8.05 7.30 -1.23
C TYR A 23 7.19 6.46 -0.27
N ALA A 24 6.34 5.57 -0.79
CA ALA A 24 5.49 4.72 0.01
C ALA A 24 6.32 3.76 0.86
N ILE A 25 7.29 3.06 0.26
CA ILE A 25 8.14 2.10 0.97
C ILE A 25 8.87 2.79 2.11
N ALA A 26 9.58 3.88 1.82
CA ALA A 26 10.31 4.65 2.82
C ALA A 26 9.38 5.18 3.94
N SER A 27 8.21 5.69 3.57
CA SER A 27 7.23 6.20 4.55
C SER A 27 6.67 5.10 5.45
N MET A 28 6.33 3.94 4.89
CA MET A 28 5.79 2.82 5.67
C MET A 28 6.81 2.27 6.66
N ILE A 29 8.08 2.21 6.25
CA ILE A 29 9.22 1.85 7.10
C ILE A 29 9.40 2.90 8.19
N GLU A 30 9.54 4.18 7.86
CA GLU A 30 9.79 5.25 8.83
C GLU A 30 8.67 5.34 9.88
N ARG A 31 7.42 5.24 9.43
CA ARG A 31 6.23 5.36 10.28
C ARG A 31 5.89 4.08 11.04
N GLN A 32 6.54 2.97 10.69
CA GLN A 32 6.28 1.62 11.22
C GLN A 32 4.82 1.19 11.08
N HIS A 33 4.13 1.69 10.06
CA HIS A 33 2.78 1.27 9.71
C HIS A 33 2.44 1.63 8.27
N LEU A 34 1.40 0.98 7.78
CA LEU A 34 0.80 1.25 6.48
C LEU A 34 -0.73 1.16 6.60
N TRP A 35 -1.43 1.42 5.50
CA TRP A 35 -2.87 1.42 5.45
C TRP A 35 -3.35 0.49 4.35
N GLY A 36 -4.40 -0.27 4.64
CA GLY A 36 -5.20 -0.99 3.65
C GLY A 36 -6.67 -0.64 3.81
N LEU A 37 -7.53 -1.27 3.01
CA LEU A 37 -8.98 -1.12 3.12
C LEU A 37 -9.62 -2.35 3.76
N TYR A 38 -10.58 -2.11 4.64
CA TYR A 38 -11.27 -3.15 5.40
C TYR A 38 -12.79 -2.93 5.33
N GLY A 39 -13.52 -3.94 4.89
CA GLY A 39 -14.98 -3.96 4.86
C GLY A 39 -15.57 -5.04 5.76
N ASP A 40 -16.87 -5.32 5.58
CA ASP A 40 -17.62 -6.29 6.40
C ASP A 40 -17.05 -7.72 6.30
N ASN A 41 -16.55 -8.09 5.11
CA ASN A 41 -16.01 -9.42 4.81
C ASN A 41 -14.48 -9.53 5.00
N GLY A 42 -13.83 -8.52 5.58
CA GLY A 42 -12.38 -8.52 5.79
C GLY A 42 -11.63 -7.49 4.94
N TRP A 43 -10.35 -7.77 4.69
CA TRP A 43 -9.49 -6.91 3.87
C TRP A 43 -9.94 -6.91 2.41
N LEU A 44 -9.92 -5.73 1.78
CA LEU A 44 -10.22 -5.60 0.37
C LEU A 44 -9.17 -6.34 -0.45
N MET A 45 -9.63 -7.23 -1.33
CA MET A 45 -8.84 -7.93 -2.32
C MET A 45 -9.40 -7.61 -3.70
N LEU A 46 -8.55 -7.08 -4.57
CA LEU A 46 -8.84 -6.82 -5.97
C LEU A 46 -8.56 -8.09 -6.77
N LYS A 47 -9.29 -8.26 -7.87
CA LYS A 47 -9.01 -9.32 -8.83
C LYS A 47 -7.98 -8.82 -9.83
N ALA A 48 -6.82 -9.47 -9.89
CA ALA A 48 -5.76 -9.20 -10.86
C ALA A 48 -5.60 -10.43 -11.76
N GLU A 49 -6.30 -10.46 -12.90
CA GLU A 49 -6.34 -11.61 -13.80
C GLU A 49 -6.78 -12.92 -13.09
N ASP A 50 -5.82 -13.80 -12.80
CA ASP A 50 -6.00 -15.08 -12.08
C ASP A 50 -5.60 -14.99 -10.59
N ASP A 51 -4.96 -13.90 -10.17
CA ASP A 51 -4.44 -13.69 -8.83
C ASP A 51 -5.28 -12.67 -8.02
N ALA A 52 -5.07 -12.68 -6.71
CA ALA A 52 -5.63 -11.70 -5.79
C ALA A 52 -4.60 -10.59 -5.54
N CYS A 53 -5.06 -9.35 -5.38
CA CYS A 53 -4.19 -8.20 -5.15
C CYS A 53 -4.68 -7.34 -3.98
N ILE A 54 -3.79 -6.97 -3.07
CA ILE A 54 -4.12 -6.11 -1.93
C ILE A 54 -3.54 -4.70 -2.15
N PRO A 55 -4.39 -3.65 -2.18
CA PRO A 55 -3.91 -2.29 -2.30
C PRO A 55 -3.47 -1.73 -0.94
N VAL A 56 -2.35 -1.00 -0.93
CA VAL A 56 -1.75 -0.44 0.29
C VAL A 56 -1.27 1.00 0.11
N TRP A 57 -1.28 1.79 1.20
CA TRP A 57 -0.93 3.21 1.20
C TRP A 57 -0.09 3.61 2.42
N PRO A 58 0.76 4.65 2.29
CA PRO A 58 1.48 5.22 3.43
C PRO A 58 0.57 6.07 4.34
N TYR A 59 -0.58 6.55 3.85
CA TYR A 59 -1.53 7.36 4.63
C TYR A 59 -2.98 6.90 4.46
N ALA A 60 -3.77 7.06 5.53
CA ALA A 60 -5.19 6.74 5.54
C ALA A 60 -5.99 7.56 4.53
N GLU A 61 -5.63 8.84 4.36
CA GLU A 61 -6.34 9.79 3.51
C GLU A 61 -6.32 9.38 2.04
N PHE A 62 -5.22 8.78 1.55
CA PHE A 62 -5.17 8.24 0.18
C PHE A 62 -6.04 7.00 0.03
N ALA A 63 -5.98 6.06 0.99
CA ALA A 63 -6.89 4.91 1.00
C ALA A 63 -8.37 5.37 1.04
N GLN A 64 -8.67 6.41 1.82
CA GLN A 64 -10.01 6.98 1.94
C GLN A 64 -10.47 7.71 0.67
N ALA A 65 -9.56 8.35 -0.05
CA ALA A 65 -9.86 9.00 -1.32
C ALA A 65 -10.11 7.95 -2.41
N TRP A 66 -9.30 6.90 -2.44
CA TRP A 66 -9.40 5.82 -3.41
C TRP A 66 -10.71 5.01 -3.25
N VAL A 67 -11.03 4.61 -2.01
CA VAL A 67 -12.22 3.79 -1.68
C VAL A 67 -13.56 4.46 -2.03
N LYS A 68 -13.62 5.80 -1.96
CA LYS A 68 -14.85 6.56 -2.23
C LYS A 68 -15.31 6.46 -3.67
N ASN A 69 -14.45 6.02 -4.60
CA ASN A 69 -14.80 5.88 -6.00
C ASN A 69 -15.40 4.50 -6.31
N ASP A 70 -14.86 3.40 -5.75
CA ASP A 70 -15.25 2.03 -6.13
C ASP A 70 -15.86 1.15 -5.01
N PHE A 71 -15.48 1.37 -3.74
CA PHE A 71 -15.76 0.41 -2.66
C PHE A 71 -16.35 1.08 -1.40
N PRO A 72 -17.52 1.73 -1.47
CA PRO A 72 -18.01 2.66 -0.45
C PRO A 72 -18.18 2.07 0.96
N ASP A 73 -18.30 0.76 1.11
CA ASP A 73 -18.43 0.06 2.39
C ASP A 73 -17.09 -0.26 3.07
N CYS A 74 -15.96 -0.05 2.37
CA CYS A 74 -14.64 -0.23 2.94
C CYS A 74 -14.16 1.04 3.65
N VAL A 75 -13.41 0.86 4.73
CA VAL A 75 -12.77 1.95 5.48
C VAL A 75 -11.26 1.73 5.57
N PRO A 76 -10.45 2.82 5.59
CA PRO A 76 -9.03 2.70 5.86
C PRO A 76 -8.79 2.05 7.22
N LYS A 77 -7.91 1.05 7.24
CA LYS A 77 -7.48 0.39 8.45
C LYS A 77 -5.97 0.27 8.46
N GLN A 78 -5.39 0.73 9.57
CA GLN A 78 -3.96 0.68 9.79
C GLN A 78 -3.50 -0.77 9.95
N ILE A 79 -2.36 -1.08 9.34
CA ILE A 79 -1.65 -2.35 9.45
C ILE A 79 -0.31 -2.03 10.12
N ASP A 80 0.04 -2.78 11.15
CA ASP A 80 1.37 -2.70 11.76
C ASP A 80 2.44 -3.17 10.75
N PHE A 81 3.52 -2.40 10.61
CA PHE A 81 4.54 -2.70 9.60
C PHE A 81 5.26 -4.02 9.89
N ALA A 82 5.55 -4.34 11.15
CA ALA A 82 6.21 -5.60 11.49
C ALA A 82 5.31 -6.80 11.16
N GLN A 83 4.00 -6.71 11.44
CA GLN A 83 3.02 -7.71 11.06
C GLN A 83 2.91 -7.87 9.54
N TRP A 84 2.89 -6.75 8.80
CA TRP A 84 2.88 -6.77 7.34
C TRP A 84 4.12 -7.47 6.79
N HIS A 85 5.30 -7.02 7.23
CA HIS A 85 6.58 -7.49 6.75
C HIS A 85 6.86 -8.96 7.12
N GLN A 86 6.62 -9.34 8.38
CA GLN A 86 7.06 -10.64 8.90
C GLN A 86 5.99 -11.75 8.80
N VAL A 87 4.72 -11.40 8.61
CA VAL A 87 3.62 -12.37 8.61
C VAL A 87 2.83 -12.32 7.31
N TRP A 88 2.40 -11.14 6.89
CA TRP A 88 1.52 -11.04 5.73
C TRP A 88 2.25 -11.29 4.43
N LEU A 89 3.33 -10.56 4.15
CA LEU A 89 4.07 -10.72 2.89
C LEU A 89 4.55 -12.17 2.66
N PRO A 90 5.13 -12.88 3.65
CA PRO A 90 5.47 -14.30 3.47
C PRO A 90 4.25 -15.20 3.22
N GLY A 91 3.11 -14.90 3.87
CA GLY A 91 1.85 -15.62 3.63
C GLY A 91 1.28 -15.34 2.24
N MET A 92 1.38 -14.10 1.78
CA MET A 92 0.95 -13.64 0.45
C MET A 92 1.79 -14.26 -0.64
N GLN A 93 3.10 -14.33 -0.46
CA GLN A 93 4.04 -15.02 -1.37
C GLN A 93 3.62 -16.49 -1.59
N ASN A 94 3.33 -17.22 -0.50
CA ASN A 94 2.86 -18.60 -0.60
C ASN A 94 1.50 -18.76 -1.31
N ASN A 95 0.67 -17.71 -1.29
CA ASN A 95 -0.67 -17.72 -1.87
C ASN A 95 -0.74 -17.09 -3.27
N GLY A 96 0.38 -16.61 -3.84
CA GLY A 96 0.39 -15.86 -5.10
C GLY A 96 -0.34 -14.52 -5.02
N THR A 97 -0.47 -13.93 -3.83
CA THR A 97 -1.19 -12.65 -3.66
C THR A 97 -0.26 -11.48 -3.97
N LEU A 98 -0.68 -10.63 -4.90
CA LEU A 98 0.03 -9.42 -5.32
C LEU A 98 -0.23 -8.25 -4.36
N VAL A 99 0.64 -7.24 -4.44
CA VAL A 99 0.51 -5.97 -3.73
C VAL A 99 0.33 -4.87 -4.76
N LEU A 100 -0.64 -3.98 -4.58
CA LEU A 100 -0.77 -2.74 -5.35
C LEU A 100 -0.38 -1.57 -4.46
N VAL A 101 0.77 -0.97 -4.72
CA VAL A 101 1.34 0.06 -3.87
C VAL A 101 0.93 1.44 -4.35
N PHE A 102 0.35 2.19 -3.43
CA PHE A 102 -0.01 3.60 -3.52
C PHE A 102 -0.81 4.00 -4.79
N PRO A 103 -1.92 3.31 -5.14
CA PRO A 103 -2.80 3.76 -6.21
C PRO A 103 -3.56 5.05 -5.82
N LEU A 104 -3.86 5.92 -6.79
CA LEU A 104 -4.54 7.21 -6.54
C LEU A 104 -5.99 7.26 -7.05
N SER A 105 -6.26 6.74 -8.25
CA SER A 105 -7.59 6.68 -8.89
C SER A 105 -7.60 5.67 -10.05
N GLU A 106 -8.76 5.42 -10.67
CA GLU A 106 -8.89 4.48 -11.80
C GLU A 106 -7.98 4.82 -13.01
N ASP A 107 -7.68 6.10 -13.24
CA ASP A 107 -6.81 6.57 -14.34
C ASP A 107 -5.31 6.67 -13.96
N GLU A 108 -4.97 6.58 -12.67
CA GLU A 108 -3.59 6.64 -12.19
C GLU A 108 -3.24 5.39 -11.39
N GLU A 109 -2.62 4.45 -12.10
CA GLU A 109 -2.21 3.17 -11.55
C GLU A 109 -1.13 3.36 -10.47
N GLY A 110 -1.19 2.49 -9.46
CA GLY A 110 -0.07 2.24 -8.55
C GLY A 110 0.90 1.24 -9.17
N ILE A 111 1.98 0.93 -8.47
CA ILE A 111 2.88 -0.15 -8.88
C ILE A 111 2.36 -1.47 -8.30
N MET A 112 2.12 -2.44 -9.17
CA MET A 112 1.75 -3.80 -8.77
C MET A 112 2.97 -4.70 -8.81
N LEU A 113 3.17 -5.48 -7.75
CA LEU A 113 4.29 -6.39 -7.62
C LEU A 113 3.93 -7.63 -6.80
N GLU A 114 4.70 -8.70 -6.98
CA GLU A 114 4.61 -9.90 -6.17
C GLU A 114 5.03 -9.62 -4.73
N ALA A 115 4.50 -10.40 -3.78
CA ALA A 115 4.88 -10.24 -2.38
C ALA A 115 6.38 -10.51 -2.12
N GLU A 116 7.03 -11.35 -2.93
CA GLU A 116 8.48 -11.58 -2.89
C GLU A 116 9.27 -10.32 -3.28
N GLU A 117 8.88 -9.67 -4.38
CA GLU A 117 9.50 -8.41 -4.82
C GLU A 117 9.31 -7.31 -3.78
N MET A 118 8.11 -7.22 -3.18
CA MET A 118 7.83 -6.26 -2.12
C MET A 118 8.73 -6.50 -0.88
N LEU A 119 8.97 -7.77 -0.51
CA LEU A 119 9.89 -8.13 0.56
C LEU A 119 11.32 -7.69 0.24
N ALA A 120 11.78 -7.95 -0.99
CA ALA A 120 13.12 -7.56 -1.43
C ALA A 120 13.32 -6.04 -1.33
N CYS A 121 12.37 -5.25 -1.87
CA CYS A 121 12.44 -3.79 -1.78
C CYS A 121 12.49 -3.29 -0.33
N ILE A 122 11.69 -3.88 0.57
CA ILE A 122 11.71 -3.52 1.99
C ILE A 122 13.04 -3.89 2.66
N ASP A 123 13.58 -5.08 2.40
CA ASP A 123 14.85 -5.51 3.00
C ASP A 123 16.01 -4.61 2.54
N GLU A 124 16.05 -4.29 1.25
CA GLU A 124 17.03 -3.35 0.66
C GLU A 124 16.98 -1.98 1.34
N GLU A 125 15.78 -1.41 1.52
CA GLU A 125 15.59 -0.12 2.19
C GLU A 125 15.94 -0.14 3.69
N LEU A 126 15.78 -1.30 4.35
CA LEU A 126 16.14 -1.47 5.76
C LEU A 126 17.66 -1.66 5.97
N GLN A 127 18.42 -1.98 4.92
CA GLN A 127 19.86 -2.14 5.05
C GLN A 127 20.51 -0.79 5.38
N PRO A 128 21.50 -0.75 6.30
CA PRO A 128 22.20 0.48 6.60
C PRO A 128 22.93 0.97 5.34
N GLN A 129 22.52 2.14 4.83
CA GLN A 129 23.28 2.84 3.81
C GLN A 129 24.66 3.16 4.39
N GLY A 130 25.68 2.48 3.89
CA GLY A 130 27.05 2.49 4.42
C GLY A 130 27.77 3.84 4.29
#